data_AF-A0A6L9MLN9-F1
#
_entry.id   AF-A0A6L9MLN9-F1
#
_cell.length_a   1.000
_cell.length_b   1.000
_cell.length_c   1.000
_cell.angle_alpha   90.00
_cell.angle_beta   90.00
_cell.angle_gamma   90.00
#
_symmetry.space_group_name_H-M   'P 1'
#
loop_
_entity.id
_entity.type
_entity.pdbx_description
1 polymer ?
#
loop_
_entity_poly.entity_id
_entity_poly.type
_entity_poly.pdbx_seq_one_letter_code
_entity_poly.pdbx_strand_id
1 'polypeptide(L)'
;MGRIMGEDDVYINNLFELLNLRFAPPQGHGDDDFGGIEEMVALQKQFAIFREGRSLRDSAAIMNLGGFWNTRARNRWYRVLADLNSYESNIEGVNGDEAIVASLIRNLASRAPLPVYFKAHDSRVEGMRRVIVESGPIAGFFIDIPYLTISLPMRPRNSARADVETSTSFVSSGELRPEGVSLGA
;
A
#
# COMPACT_ATOMS: atom_id res chain seq x y z
N MET A 1 -3.74 4.65 -6.95
CA MET A 1 -3.40 4.70 -5.50
C MET A 1 -2.22 5.59 -5.11
N GLY A 2 -1.02 5.52 -5.71
CA GLY A 2 0.08 6.47 -5.37
C GLY A 2 -0.24 7.95 -5.61
N ARG A 3 -1.19 8.26 -6.51
CA ARG A 3 -1.74 9.62 -6.65
C ARG A 3 -2.44 10.14 -5.38
N ILE A 4 -3.07 9.26 -4.60
CA ILE A 4 -3.87 9.64 -3.43
C ILE A 4 -2.95 9.93 -2.23
N MET A 5 -1.93 9.09 -2.04
CA MET A 5 -0.94 9.25 -0.97
C MET A 5 0.04 10.39 -1.27
N GLY A 6 0.53 10.52 -2.50
CA GLY A 6 1.27 11.69 -2.97
C GLY A 6 2.62 11.82 -2.25
N GLU A 7 2.86 12.94 -1.56
CA GLU A 7 4.07 13.12 -0.74
C GLU A 7 4.12 12.17 0.46
N ASP A 8 2.97 11.63 0.86
CA ASP A 8 2.86 10.69 1.98
C ASP A 8 3.08 9.23 1.52
N ASP A 9 3.48 8.99 0.25
CA ASP A 9 3.82 7.66 -0.28
C ASP A 9 4.90 6.96 0.56
N VAL A 10 5.80 7.72 1.19
CA VAL A 10 6.86 7.20 2.07
C VAL A 10 6.33 6.39 3.25
N TYR A 11 5.07 6.58 3.64
CA TYR A 11 4.44 5.86 4.74
C TYR A 11 3.73 4.57 4.32
N ILE A 12 3.61 4.28 3.02
CA ILE A 12 2.84 3.13 2.52
C ILE A 12 3.32 1.81 3.13
N ASN A 13 4.64 1.60 3.18
CA ASN A 13 5.19 0.37 3.76
C ASN A 13 4.79 0.24 5.24
N ASN A 14 4.94 1.30 6.03
CA ASN A 14 4.57 1.28 7.45
C ASN A 14 3.05 1.05 7.65
N LEU A 15 2.22 1.56 6.75
CA LEU A 15 0.77 1.35 6.79
C LEU A 15 0.42 -0.12 6.49
N PHE A 16 1.14 -0.76 5.57
CA PHE A 16 1.02 -2.21 5.35
C PHE A 16 1.56 -3.00 6.53
N GLU A 17 2.67 -2.60 7.15
CA GLU A 17 3.20 -3.25 8.34
C GLU A 17 2.20 -3.24 9.50
N LEU A 18 1.51 -2.12 9.74
CA LEU A 18 0.46 -2.05 10.76
C LEU A 18 -0.67 -3.05 10.50
N LEU A 19 -1.10 -3.20 9.24
CA LEU A 19 -2.06 -4.23 8.87
C LEU A 19 -1.48 -5.62 9.09
N ASN A 20 -0.27 -5.88 8.61
CA ASN A 20 0.37 -7.20 8.68
C ASN A 20 0.61 -7.65 10.11
N LEU A 21 1.00 -6.75 11.02
CA LEU A 21 1.12 -7.05 12.45
C LEU A 21 -0.24 -7.42 13.07
N ARG A 22 -1.31 -6.73 12.66
CA ARG A 22 -2.66 -7.01 13.15
C ARG A 22 -3.14 -8.41 12.80
N PHE A 23 -2.69 -8.95 11.67
CA PHE A 23 -3.05 -10.29 11.18
C PHE A 23 -1.86 -11.26 11.14
N ALA A 24 -0.83 -10.99 11.95
CA ALA A 24 0.37 -11.80 11.99
C ALA A 24 0.06 -13.23 12.48
N PRO A 25 0.97 -14.19 12.22
CA PRO A 25 0.92 -15.49 12.87
C PRO A 25 0.93 -15.37 14.39
N PRO A 26 0.43 -16.38 15.12
CA PRO A 26 0.59 -16.45 16.57
C PRO A 26 2.08 -16.31 16.94
N GLN A 27 2.39 -15.44 17.91
CA GLN A 27 3.77 -15.12 18.28
C GLN A 27 4.32 -16.00 19.42
N GLY A 28 3.51 -16.92 19.93
CA GLY A 28 3.87 -17.82 21.00
C GLY A 28 2.65 -18.50 21.62
N HIS A 29 2.80 -18.94 22.86
CA HIS A 29 1.76 -19.68 23.60
C HIS A 29 1.54 -19.13 25.03
N GLY A 30 2.22 -18.05 25.41
CA GLY A 30 2.00 -17.37 26.68
C GLY A 30 0.88 -16.34 26.61
N ASP A 31 0.39 -15.92 27.77
CA ASP A 31 -0.67 -14.89 27.87
C ASP A 31 -0.23 -13.55 27.25
N ASP A 32 1.07 -13.22 27.34
CA ASP A 32 1.66 -12.02 26.75
C ASP A 32 1.84 -12.10 25.21
N ASP A 33 1.67 -13.29 24.62
CA ASP A 33 1.84 -13.55 23.18
C ASP A 33 0.50 -13.43 22.40
N PHE A 34 -0.62 -13.18 23.10
CA PHE A 34 -1.94 -13.07 22.48
C PHE A 34 -2.00 -11.86 21.54
N GLY A 35 -2.18 -12.13 20.25
CA GLY A 35 -2.17 -11.10 19.22
C GLY A 35 -2.44 -11.65 17.83
N GLY A 36 -2.13 -10.84 16.81
CA GLY A 36 -2.19 -11.25 15.41
C GLY A 36 -3.55 -11.83 15.01
N ILE A 37 -3.52 -12.94 14.26
CA ILE A 37 -4.72 -13.58 13.73
C ILE A 37 -5.69 -14.07 14.83
N GLU A 38 -5.19 -14.53 15.97
CA GLU A 38 -6.03 -15.03 17.07
C GLU A 38 -6.86 -13.91 17.71
N GLU A 39 -6.21 -12.78 17.98
CA GLU A 39 -6.90 -11.59 18.47
C GLU A 39 -7.93 -11.10 17.44
N MET A 40 -7.60 -11.12 16.15
CA MET A 40 -8.54 -10.73 15.10
C MET A 40 -9.75 -11.65 15.00
N VAL A 41 -9.59 -12.95 15.23
CA VAL A 41 -10.71 -13.90 15.32
C VAL A 41 -11.60 -13.58 16.53
N ALA A 42 -11.01 -13.32 17.70
CA ALA A 42 -11.76 -12.96 18.89
C ALA A 42 -12.55 -11.66 18.70
N LEU A 43 -11.90 -10.62 18.18
CA LEU A 43 -12.53 -9.34 17.90
C LEU A 43 -13.62 -9.44 16.82
N GLN A 44 -13.38 -10.24 15.78
CA GLN A 44 -14.37 -10.46 14.74
C GLN A 44 -15.63 -11.15 15.30
N LYS A 45 -15.48 -12.14 16.19
CA LYS A 45 -16.60 -12.80 16.87
C LYS A 45 -17.39 -11.84 17.75
N GLN A 46 -16.71 -10.95 18.46
CA GLN A 46 -17.35 -10.06 19.43
C GLN A 46 -18.00 -8.83 18.79
N PHE A 47 -17.34 -8.23 17.79
CA PHE A 47 -17.74 -6.92 17.26
C PHE A 47 -18.15 -6.93 15.80
N ALA A 48 -17.98 -8.06 15.10
CA ALA A 48 -18.19 -8.19 13.66
C ALA A 48 -17.51 -7.03 12.92
N ILE A 49 -16.20 -6.83 13.15
CA ILE A 49 -15.39 -5.75 12.57
C ILE A 49 -15.52 -5.75 11.05
N PHE A 50 -15.48 -6.91 10.43
CA PHE A 50 -15.81 -7.11 9.02
C PHE A 50 -17.22 -7.66 8.90
N ARG A 51 -18.00 -7.10 7.98
CA ARG A 51 -19.32 -7.62 7.62
C ARG A 51 -19.68 -7.16 6.22
N GLU A 52 -20.55 -7.90 5.56
CA GLU A 52 -21.07 -7.53 4.25
C GLU A 52 -21.69 -6.12 4.30
N GLY A 53 -21.41 -5.31 3.28
CA GLY A 53 -21.84 -3.91 3.20
C GLY A 53 -21.05 -2.91 4.06
N ARG A 54 -20.11 -3.35 4.93
CA ARG A 54 -19.16 -2.44 5.59
C ARG A 54 -17.87 -2.41 4.78
N SER A 55 -17.45 -1.21 4.37
CA SER A 55 -16.22 -1.03 3.59
C SER A 55 -14.96 -1.44 4.37
N LEU A 56 -13.89 -1.79 3.66
CA LEU A 56 -12.58 -2.01 4.28
C LEU A 56 -12.08 -0.74 4.96
N ARG A 57 -12.34 0.44 4.37
CA ARG A 57 -12.03 1.74 5.00
C ARG A 57 -12.63 1.85 6.40
N ASP A 58 -13.94 1.58 6.53
CA ASP A 58 -14.63 1.77 7.82
C ASP A 58 -14.16 0.74 8.84
N SER A 59 -13.92 -0.50 8.39
CA SER A 59 -13.35 -1.56 9.21
C SER A 59 -11.95 -1.19 9.71
N ALA A 60 -11.09 -0.65 8.84
CA ALA A 60 -9.76 -0.15 9.19
C ALA A 60 -9.83 1.06 10.13
N ALA A 61 -10.81 1.94 9.97
CA ALA A 61 -11.00 3.08 10.86
C ALA A 61 -11.39 2.67 12.28
N ILE A 62 -12.28 1.67 12.43
CA ILE A 62 -12.67 1.11 13.74
C ILE A 62 -11.45 0.56 14.48
N MET A 63 -10.55 -0.11 13.77
CA MET A 63 -9.31 -0.66 14.33
C MET A 63 -8.16 0.36 14.39
N ASN A 64 -8.38 1.60 13.97
CA ASN A 64 -7.38 2.66 13.87
C ASN A 64 -6.12 2.31 13.03
N LEU A 65 -6.30 1.57 11.93
CA LEU A 65 -5.22 1.08 11.05
C LEU A 65 -4.75 2.09 9.98
N GLY A 66 -4.73 3.38 10.33
CA GLY A 66 -4.26 4.44 9.43
C GLY A 66 -3.00 5.18 9.90
N GLY A 67 -2.35 4.68 10.96
CA GLY A 67 -1.17 5.29 11.56
C GLY A 67 -1.51 6.42 12.53
N PHE A 68 -0.81 6.44 13.68
CA PHE A 68 -1.11 7.34 14.80
C PHE A 68 -0.41 8.71 14.68
N TRP A 69 0.60 8.81 13.83
CA TRP A 69 1.60 9.89 13.83
C TRP A 69 1.33 11.01 12.82
N ASN A 70 0.46 10.81 11.83
CA ASN A 70 0.20 11.81 10.79
C ASN A 70 -1.24 11.76 10.28
N THR A 71 -2.05 12.73 10.68
CA THR A 71 -3.47 12.84 10.30
C THR A 71 -3.68 12.94 8.79
N ARG A 72 -2.78 13.61 8.06
CA ARG A 72 -2.89 13.77 6.60
C ARG A 72 -2.66 12.43 5.90
N ALA A 73 -1.60 11.72 6.27
CA ALA A 73 -1.28 10.40 5.74
C ALA A 73 -2.41 9.41 6.06
N ARG A 74 -2.91 9.40 7.31
CA ARG A 74 -4.06 8.59 7.73
C ARG A 74 -5.29 8.81 6.87
N ASN A 75 -5.69 10.06 6.66
CA ASN A 75 -6.88 10.38 5.88
C ASN A 75 -6.69 10.07 4.37
N ARG A 76 -5.46 10.13 3.85
CA ARG A 76 -5.14 9.68 2.49
C ARG A 76 -5.19 8.16 2.40
N TRP A 77 -4.68 7.45 3.40
CA TRP A 77 -4.75 6.00 3.47
C TRP A 77 -6.18 5.49 3.47
N TYR A 78 -7.06 6.08 4.28
CA TYR A 78 -8.48 5.73 4.26
C TYR A 78 -9.15 6.03 2.92
N ARG A 79 -8.70 7.04 2.18
CA ARG A 79 -9.16 7.27 0.80
C ARG A 79 -8.63 6.21 -0.16
N VAL A 80 -7.39 5.75 0.00
CA VAL A 80 -6.85 4.61 -0.75
C VAL A 80 -7.71 3.37 -0.52
N LEU A 81 -8.05 3.05 0.72
CA LEU A 81 -8.89 1.90 1.03
C LEU A 81 -10.30 2.05 0.44
N ALA A 82 -10.91 3.24 0.52
CA ALA A 82 -12.21 3.47 -0.12
C ALA A 82 -12.17 3.37 -1.65
N ASP A 83 -11.07 3.78 -2.28
CA ASP A 83 -10.88 3.73 -3.74
C ASP A 83 -10.85 2.28 -4.27
N LEU A 84 -10.70 1.27 -3.40
CA LEU A 84 -10.66 -0.15 -3.79
C LEU A 84 -11.96 -0.63 -4.44
N ASN A 85 -13.10 0.00 -4.13
CA ASN A 85 -14.37 -0.31 -4.77
C ASN A 85 -14.39 0.03 -6.28
N SER A 86 -13.46 0.86 -6.75
CA SER A 86 -13.32 1.24 -8.16
C SER A 86 -12.44 0.29 -8.98
N TYR A 87 -11.82 -0.70 -8.32
CA TYR A 87 -11.02 -1.72 -8.97
C TYR A 87 -11.79 -3.03 -8.99
N GLU A 88 -11.61 -3.80 -10.05
CA GLU A 88 -11.99 -5.21 -10.06
C GLU A 88 -11.14 -5.99 -9.04
N SER A 89 -11.54 -7.23 -8.78
CA SER A 89 -10.70 -8.21 -8.09
C SER A 89 -10.38 -9.39 -9.01
N ASN A 90 -9.51 -10.30 -8.57
CA ASN A 90 -9.33 -11.60 -9.21
C ASN A 90 -10.44 -12.61 -8.87
N ILE A 91 -11.42 -12.22 -8.04
CA ILE A 91 -12.60 -13.02 -7.72
C ILE A 91 -13.75 -12.52 -8.60
N GLU A 92 -14.40 -13.45 -9.30
CA GLU A 92 -15.44 -13.13 -10.28
C GLU A 92 -16.66 -12.44 -9.62
N GLY A 93 -17.15 -11.39 -10.27
CA GLY A 93 -18.40 -10.72 -9.90
C GLY A 93 -18.34 -9.78 -8.70
N VAL A 94 -17.16 -9.55 -8.09
CA VAL A 94 -17.00 -8.66 -6.93
C VAL A 94 -15.87 -7.66 -7.11
N ASN A 95 -16.08 -6.44 -6.61
CA ASN A 95 -15.05 -5.39 -6.65
C ASN A 95 -13.94 -5.65 -5.61
N GLY A 96 -12.87 -4.84 -5.66
CA GLY A 96 -11.71 -5.02 -4.80
C GLY A 96 -11.99 -4.90 -3.30
N ASP A 97 -12.83 -3.96 -2.88
CA ASP A 97 -13.20 -3.78 -1.47
C ASP A 97 -14.03 -4.97 -0.96
N GLU A 98 -15.06 -5.36 -1.73
CA GLU A 98 -15.93 -6.51 -1.42
C GLU A 98 -15.14 -7.82 -1.37
N ALA A 99 -14.25 -8.04 -2.33
CA ALA A 99 -13.41 -9.24 -2.38
C ALA A 99 -12.54 -9.38 -1.13
N ILE A 100 -11.97 -8.27 -0.65
CA ILE A 100 -11.16 -8.26 0.58
C ILE A 100 -12.04 -8.55 1.79
N VAL A 101 -13.12 -7.80 1.98
CA VAL A 101 -13.99 -7.93 3.15
C VAL A 101 -14.58 -9.33 3.23
N ALA A 102 -15.10 -9.86 2.13
CA ALA A 102 -15.65 -11.22 2.09
C ALA A 102 -14.59 -12.28 2.37
N SER A 103 -13.36 -12.10 1.89
CA SER A 103 -12.26 -13.03 2.15
C SER A 103 -11.81 -13.00 3.61
N LEU A 104 -11.76 -11.82 4.25
CA LEU A 104 -11.47 -11.69 5.68
C LEU A 104 -12.56 -12.33 6.53
N ILE A 105 -13.84 -12.12 6.21
CA ILE A 105 -14.97 -12.76 6.90
C ILE A 105 -14.84 -14.29 6.83
N ARG A 106 -14.66 -14.84 5.62
CA ARG A 106 -14.51 -16.29 5.43
C ARG A 106 -13.30 -16.85 6.17
N ASN A 107 -12.17 -16.17 6.10
CA ASN A 107 -10.93 -16.62 6.73
C ASN A 107 -11.06 -16.65 8.27
N LEU A 108 -11.55 -15.57 8.87
CA LEU A 108 -11.70 -15.44 10.33
C LEU A 108 -12.80 -16.36 10.91
N ALA A 109 -13.77 -16.77 10.08
CA ALA A 109 -14.79 -17.75 10.45
C ALA A 109 -14.34 -19.22 10.24
N SER A 110 -13.18 -19.45 9.61
CA SER A 110 -12.71 -20.80 9.33
C SER A 110 -12.21 -21.52 10.58
N ARG A 111 -12.08 -22.85 10.50
CA ARG A 111 -11.54 -23.67 11.60
C ARG A 111 -10.06 -23.43 11.85
N ALA A 112 -9.32 -23.01 10.83
CA ALA A 112 -7.89 -22.72 10.89
C ALA A 112 -7.62 -21.42 10.11
N PRO A 113 -7.91 -20.25 10.70
CA PRO A 113 -7.73 -18.96 10.05
C PRO A 113 -6.26 -18.74 9.67
N LEU A 114 -6.04 -18.34 8.42
CA LEU A 114 -4.70 -18.01 7.94
C LEU A 114 -4.31 -16.61 8.44
N PRO A 115 -3.04 -16.40 8.82
CA PRO A 115 -2.48 -15.06 8.89
C PRO A 115 -2.68 -14.30 7.57
N VAL A 116 -2.81 -12.98 7.64
CA VAL A 116 -3.08 -12.15 6.46
C VAL A 116 -1.89 -11.28 6.13
N TYR A 117 -1.44 -11.36 4.87
CA TYR A 117 -0.34 -10.54 4.37
C TYR A 117 -0.82 -9.56 3.31
N PHE A 118 -0.83 -8.29 3.68
CA PHE A 118 -1.11 -7.17 2.81
C PHE A 118 0.18 -6.68 2.15
N LYS A 119 0.13 -6.53 0.82
CA LYS A 119 1.23 -5.99 0.02
C LYS A 119 0.71 -5.10 -1.10
N ALA A 120 1.61 -4.33 -1.72
CA ALA A 120 1.34 -3.67 -2.98
C ALA A 120 1.84 -4.51 -4.17
N HIS A 121 1.24 -4.31 -5.34
CA HIS A 121 1.82 -4.73 -6.61
C HIS A 121 1.71 -3.59 -7.63
N ASP A 122 2.54 -3.64 -8.68
CA ASP A 122 2.57 -2.60 -9.71
C ASP A 122 1.36 -2.71 -10.65
N SER A 123 0.45 -1.76 -10.54
CA SER A 123 -0.78 -1.72 -11.34
C SER A 123 -0.54 -1.32 -12.81
N ARG A 124 0.71 -1.03 -13.20
CA ARG A 124 1.09 -0.76 -14.61
C ARG A 124 1.27 -2.05 -15.40
N VAL A 125 1.51 -3.17 -14.73
CA VAL A 125 1.62 -4.48 -15.37
C VAL A 125 0.26 -4.88 -15.92
N GLU A 126 0.25 -5.43 -17.13
CA GLU A 126 -0.99 -5.86 -17.79
C GLU A 126 -1.76 -6.85 -16.93
N GLY A 127 -3.07 -6.64 -16.82
CA GLY A 127 -3.93 -7.45 -15.98
C GLY A 127 -3.75 -7.24 -14.47
N MET A 128 -2.83 -6.39 -14.00
CA MET A 128 -2.57 -6.15 -12.57
C MET A 128 -3.24 -4.88 -12.04
N ARG A 129 -4.16 -4.27 -12.79
CA ARG A 129 -4.97 -3.14 -12.30
C ARG A 129 -6.21 -3.63 -11.56
N ARG A 130 -6.04 -4.54 -10.60
CA ARG A 130 -7.11 -5.17 -9.81
C ARG A 130 -6.60 -5.56 -8.43
N VAL A 131 -7.49 -5.78 -7.48
CA VAL A 131 -7.12 -6.41 -6.21
C VAL A 131 -6.88 -7.90 -6.43
N ILE A 132 -5.83 -8.44 -5.82
CA ILE A 132 -5.53 -9.87 -5.88
C ILE A 132 -5.65 -10.45 -4.47
N VAL A 133 -6.49 -11.46 -4.33
CA VAL A 133 -6.63 -12.27 -3.12
C VAL A 133 -6.24 -13.70 -3.44
N GLU A 134 -5.25 -14.23 -2.73
CA GLU A 134 -4.71 -15.57 -2.94
C GLU A 134 -4.36 -16.22 -1.59
N SER A 135 -4.38 -17.54 -1.53
CA SER A 135 -3.94 -18.30 -0.35
C SER A 135 -2.77 -19.20 -0.73
N GLY A 136 -1.72 -19.21 0.08
CA GLY A 136 -0.55 -20.05 -0.17
C GLY A 136 0.68 -19.58 0.60
N PRO A 137 1.83 -20.22 0.37
CA PRO A 137 3.09 -19.75 0.93
C PRO A 137 3.46 -18.38 0.38
N ILE A 138 4.07 -17.53 1.20
CA ILE A 138 4.68 -16.28 0.72
C ILE A 138 6.04 -16.62 0.09
N ALA A 139 6.27 -16.17 -1.14
CA ALA A 139 7.55 -16.37 -1.81
C ALA A 139 8.70 -15.64 -1.08
N GLY A 140 9.78 -16.37 -0.77
CA GLY A 140 11.01 -15.81 -0.19
C GLY A 140 11.03 -15.67 1.34
N PHE A 141 10.23 -16.46 2.08
CA PHE A 141 10.01 -16.23 3.51
C PHE A 141 10.79 -17.16 4.45
N PHE A 142 11.11 -16.65 5.64
CA PHE A 142 11.80 -17.35 6.74
C PHE A 142 10.86 -18.17 7.64
N ILE A 143 9.55 -18.13 7.37
CA ILE A 143 8.51 -18.83 8.13
C ILE A 143 7.67 -19.62 7.13
N ASP A 144 7.66 -20.95 7.27
CA ASP A 144 6.98 -21.87 6.35
C ASP A 144 5.54 -22.13 6.79
N ILE A 145 4.70 -21.11 6.62
CA ILE A 145 3.25 -21.20 6.86
C ILE A 145 2.47 -20.54 5.72
N PRO A 146 1.27 -21.04 5.40
CA PRO A 146 0.40 -20.41 4.41
C PRO A 146 -0.22 -19.12 4.96
N TYR A 147 -0.38 -18.14 4.06
CA TYR A 147 -1.06 -16.87 4.33
C TYR A 147 -2.24 -16.68 3.39
N LEU A 148 -3.23 -15.91 3.84
CA LEU A 148 -4.11 -15.18 2.94
C LEU A 148 -3.39 -13.91 2.50
N THR A 149 -2.96 -13.85 1.24
CA THR A 149 -2.32 -12.66 0.68
C THR A 149 -3.36 -11.76 0.04
N ILE A 150 -3.35 -10.48 0.41
CA ILE A 150 -4.16 -9.42 -0.18
C ILE A 150 -3.23 -8.40 -0.81
N SER A 151 -3.26 -8.29 -2.13
CA SER A 151 -2.39 -7.40 -2.87
C SER A 151 -3.17 -6.23 -3.49
N LEU A 152 -2.78 -5.02 -3.12
CA LEU A 152 -3.42 -3.78 -3.58
C LEU A 152 -2.73 -3.23 -4.84
N PRO A 153 -3.48 -2.86 -5.88
CA PRO A 153 -2.92 -2.28 -7.09
C PRO A 153 -2.40 -0.87 -6.83
N MET A 154 -1.08 -0.70 -6.88
CA MET A 154 -0.42 0.58 -6.67
C MET A 154 0.37 1.00 -7.90
N ARG A 155 0.32 2.30 -8.19
CA ARG A 155 1.12 2.93 -9.23
C ARG A 155 2.10 3.89 -8.56
N PRO A 156 3.41 3.76 -8.78
CA PRO A 156 4.38 4.75 -8.31
C PRO A 156 4.03 6.14 -8.80
N ARG A 157 4.29 7.17 -7.99
CA ARG A 157 4.21 8.55 -8.48
C ARG A 157 5.27 8.72 -9.58
N ASN A 158 4.85 9.17 -10.77
CA ASN A 158 5.81 9.55 -11.80
C ASN A 158 6.76 10.61 -11.19
N SER A 159 8.07 10.33 -11.20
CA SER A 159 9.10 11.29 -10.83
C SER A 159 9.24 12.34 -11.95
N ALA A 160 8.23 13.17 -12.13
CA ALA A 160 8.35 14.39 -12.93
C ALA A 160 9.18 15.41 -12.12
N ARG A 161 10.47 15.12 -11.99
CA ARG A 161 11.56 15.97 -11.48
C ARG A 161 12.89 15.22 -11.69
N ALA A 162 13.21 14.98 -12.95
CA ALA A 162 14.57 14.65 -13.40
C ALA A 162 14.91 15.31 -14.75
N ASP A 163 13.99 16.05 -15.36
CA ASP A 163 14.31 17.03 -16.40
C ASP A 163 14.45 18.41 -15.73
N VAL A 164 15.47 18.54 -14.88
CA VAL A 164 16.00 19.86 -14.55
C VAL A 164 16.89 20.24 -15.72
N GLU A 165 16.34 21.07 -16.60
CA GLU A 165 17.03 22.05 -17.45
C GLU A 165 18.57 21.87 -17.56
N THR A 166 19.02 20.90 -18.37
CA THR A 166 20.29 21.07 -19.09
C THR A 166 20.01 21.95 -20.31
N SER A 167 19.60 23.18 -20.06
CA SER A 167 19.50 24.26 -21.03
C SER A 167 19.91 25.57 -20.37
N THR A 168 20.99 25.53 -19.60
CA THR A 168 21.78 26.75 -19.37
C THR A 168 22.58 26.99 -20.64
N SER A 169 21.94 27.74 -21.52
CA SER A 169 22.56 28.50 -22.59
C SER A 169 23.81 29.23 -22.07
N PHE A 170 24.98 28.69 -22.35
CA PHE A 170 26.25 29.41 -22.27
C PHE A 170 26.41 30.21 -23.57
N VAL A 171 25.74 31.35 -23.68
CA VAL A 171 26.06 32.35 -24.71
C VAL A 171 25.94 33.76 -24.15
N SER A 172 27.12 34.36 -24.01
CA SER A 172 27.47 35.75 -24.35
C SER A 172 26.84 36.91 -23.58
N SER A 173 27.69 37.54 -22.77
CA SER A 173 27.70 38.97 -22.46
C SER A 173 29.14 39.28 -22.04
N GLY A 174 29.90 40.21 -22.61
CA GLY A 174 29.61 41.18 -23.66
C GLY A 174 30.91 41.75 -24.22
N GLU A 175 30.74 42.61 -25.21
CA GLU A 175 31.76 43.37 -25.95
C GLU A 175 32.79 44.08 -25.07
N LEU A 176 33.99 44.26 -25.64
CA LEU A 176 34.65 45.57 -25.81
C LEU A 176 35.88 45.40 -26.73
N ARG A 177 35.76 45.86 -27.98
CA ARG A 177 36.88 46.39 -28.78
C ARG A 177 37.11 47.83 -28.30
N PRO A 178 38.34 48.41 -28.31
CA PRO A 178 39.03 48.66 -29.58
C PRO A 178 40.57 48.78 -29.54
N GLU A 179 41.08 49.04 -30.75
CA GLU A 179 42.35 49.66 -31.13
C GLU A 179 43.61 48.78 -31.23
N GLY A 180 44.25 48.92 -32.38
CA GLY A 180 45.31 48.05 -32.85
C GLY A 180 46.70 48.52 -32.49
N VAL A 181 47.69 47.67 -32.75
CA VAL A 181 49.04 48.05 -33.11
C VAL A 181 49.58 47.00 -34.09
N SER A 182 50.23 47.52 -35.12
CA SER A 182 50.85 46.84 -36.27
C SER A 182 52.29 46.36 -35.95
N LEU A 183 52.82 45.56 -36.88
CA LEU A 183 54.22 45.28 -37.21
C LEU A 183 54.92 44.07 -36.57
N GLY A 184 55.48 43.23 -37.44
CA GLY A 184 56.61 42.37 -37.12
C GLY A 184 56.87 41.25 -38.13
N ALA A 185 57.49 41.63 -39.25
CA ALA A 185 58.26 40.89 -40.27
C ALA A 185 58.18 39.35 -40.35
#